data_AF-A0A497L6L8-F1
#
_entry.id   AF-A0A497L6L8-F1
#
_cell.length_a   1.000
_cell.length_b   1.000
_cell.length_c   1.000
_cell.angle_alpha   90.00
_cell.angle_beta   90.00
_cell.angle_gamma   90.00
#
_symmetry.space_group_name_H-M   'P 1'
#
loop_
_entity.id
_entity.type
_entity.pdbx_description
1 polymer ?
#
loop_
_entity_poly.entity_id
_entity_poly.type
_entity_poly.pdbx_seq_one_letter_code
_entity_poly.pdbx_strand_id
1 'polypeptide(L)' 'MEDVRARKVFDSRGSEAIEVEVFTRAGYGRAAAPMGASRGRGEVVPYP' A
#
# COMPACT_ATOMS: atom_id res chain seq x y z
N MET A 1 4.70 8.80 -16.11
CA MET A 1 4.44 7.59 -15.32
C MET A 1 4.31 6.49 -16.34
N GLU A 2 5.29 5.58 -16.39
CA GLU A 2 5.33 4.54 -17.43
C GLU A 2 4.52 3.32 -17.03
N ASP A 3 4.56 2.95 -15.75
CA ASP A 3 3.84 1.79 -15.24
C ASP A 3 3.58 1.94 -13.74
N VAL A 4 2.47 1.35 -13.29
CA VAL A 4 2.18 1.16 -11.86
C VAL A 4 1.64 -0.23 -11.65
N ARG A 5 2.19 -0.88 -10.64
CA ARG A 5 1.80 -2.22 -10.22
C ARG A 5 1.42 -2.20 -8.76
N ALA A 6 0.28 -2.80 -8.45
CA ALA A 6 -0.17 -3.00 -7.09
C ALA A 6 -0.25 -4.50 -6.80
N ARG A 7 0.16 -4.90 -5.59
CA ARG A 7 0.05 -6.28 -5.11
C ARG A 7 -0.44 -6.30 -3.67
N LYS A 8 -1.15 -7.38 -3.31
CA LYS A 8 -1.47 -7.67 -1.93
C LYS A 8 -0.23 -8.21 -1.21
N VAL A 9 0.05 -7.66 -0.04
CA VAL A 9 1.10 -8.09 0.88
C VAL A 9 0.50 -8.26 2.29
N PHE A 10 1.28 -8.81 3.21
CA PHE A 10 0.86 -8.98 4.60
C PHE A 10 1.84 -8.25 5.52
N ASP A 11 1.31 -7.53 6.51
CA ASP A 11 2.14 -6.95 7.58
C ASP A 11 2.64 -8.05 8.55
N SER A 12 3.49 -7.66 9.51
CA SER A 12 4.05 -8.59 10.50
C SER A 12 3.00 -9.26 11.40
N ARG A 13 1.75 -8.79 11.40
CA ARG A 13 0.62 -9.36 12.16
C ARG A 13 -0.31 -10.18 11.27
N GLY A 14 0.06 -10.40 10.00
CA GLY A 14 -0.74 -11.14 9.03
C GLY A 14 -1.93 -10.36 8.48
N SER A 15 -1.98 -9.04 8.67
CA SER A 15 -3.05 -8.22 8.13
C SER A 15 -2.76 -7.84 6.67
N GLU A 16 -3.77 -7.93 5.80
CA GLU A 16 -3.62 -7.59 4.37
C GLU A 16 -3.32 -6.11 4.18
N ALA A 17 -2.34 -5.80 3.33
CA ALA A 17 -2.01 -4.44 2.89
C ALA A 17 -1.73 -4.42 1.39
N ILE A 18 -1.73 -3.22 0.80
CA ILE A 18 -1.33 -3.00 -0.60
C ILE A 18 0.06 -2.41 -0.64
N GLU A 19 0.91 -3.00 -1.49
CA GLU A 19 2.19 -2.43 -1.89
C GLU A 19 2.11 -1.97 -3.34
N VAL A 20 2.58 -0.75 -3.59
CA VAL A 20 2.59 -0.13 -4.90
C VAL A 20 4.02 0.11 -5.37
N GLU A 21 4.28 -0.27 -6.60
CA GLU A 21 5.50 0.00 -7.33
C GLU A 21 5.21 1.00 -8.46
N VAL A 22 6.00 2.06 -8.52
CA VAL A 22 5.88 3.11 -9.53
C VAL A 22 7.14 3.15 -10.37
N PHE A 23 6.96 3.05 -11.68
CA PHE A 23 8.04 3.14 -12.66
C PHE A 23 7.88 4.43 -13.47
N THR A 24 8.98 5.18 -13.55
CA THR A 24 9.08 6.40 -14.35
C THR A 24 10.37 6.39 -15.13
N ARG A 25 10.46 7.28 -16.13
CA ARG A 25 11.64 7.38 -16.98
C ARG A 25 12.92 7.73 -16.22
N ALA A 26 12.76 8.34 -15.05
CA ALA A 26 13.86 8.78 -14.20
C ALA A 26 14.16 7.82 -13.04
N GLY A 27 13.33 6.80 -12.81
CA GLY A 27 13.56 5.87 -11.71
C GLY A 27 12.35 5.11 -11.22
N TYR A 28 12.57 4.40 -10.12
CA TYR A 28 11.67 3.44 -9.50
C TYR A 28 11.45 3.76 -8.02
N GLY A 29 10.21 3.59 -7.55
CA GLY A 29 9.87 3.71 -6.13
C GLY A 29 8.87 2.64 -5.70
N ARG A 30 8.95 2.23 -4.44
CA ARG A 30 8.05 1.25 -3.82
C ARG A 30 7.62 1.71 -2.43
N ALA A 31 6.32 1.59 -2.15
CA ALA A 31 5.75 1.92 -0.85
C ALA A 31 4.57 0.99 -0.51
N ALA A 32 4.46 0.61 0.76
CA ALA A 32 3.33 -0.15 1.29
C ALA A 32 2.44 0.75 2.15
N ALA A 33 1.12 0.54 2.08
CA ALA A 33 0.17 1.25 2.91
C ALA A 33 0.37 0.87 4.40
N PRO A 34 0.41 1.84 5.33
CA PRO A 34 0.55 1.55 6.74
C PRO A 34 -0.72 0.92 7.31
N MET A 35 -0.56 -0.08 8.17
CA MET A 35 -1.66 -0.76 8.85
C MET A 35 -1.80 -0.22 10.29
N GLY A 36 -2.52 0.89 10.42
CA GLY A 36 -2.87 1.45 11.73
C GLY A 36 -3.69 0.47 12.57
N ALA A 37 -3.26 0.22 13.81
CA ALA A 37 -3.98 -0.63 14.77
C ALA A 37 -5.19 0.08 15.38
N SER A 38 -5.09 1.39 15.54
CA SER A 38 -6.20 2.25 15.97
C SER A 38 -6.98 2.64 14.72
N ARG A 39 -8.24 2.23 14.64
CA ARG A 39 -9.18 2.65 13.60
C ARG A 39 -10.35 3.37 14.28
N GLY A 40 -10.37 4.69 14.19
CA GLY A 40 -11.48 5.52 14.61
C GLY A 40 -12.68 5.39 13.69
N ARG A 41 -13.89 5.71 14.19
CA ARG A 41 -15.14 5.61 13.42
C ARG A 41 -15.21 6.54 12.19
N GLY A 42 -14.36 7.56 12.12
CA GLY A 42 -14.28 8.52 11.01
C GLY A 42 -13.11 8.27 10.06
N GLU A 43 -12.36 7.19 10.23
CA GLU A 43 -11.25 6.88 9.34
C GLU A 43 -11.73 6.31 8.00
N VAL A 44 -10.91 6.52 6.97
CA VAL A 44 -11.13 5.94 5.64
C VAL A 44 -10.96 4.43 5.72
N VAL A 45 -11.88 3.68 5.09
CA VAL A 45 -11.80 2.23 5.02
C VAL A 45 -10.58 1.84 4.16
N PRO A 46 -9.63 1.05 4.69
CA PRO A 46 -8.50 0.60 3.91
C PRO A 46 -8.92 -0.43 2.86
N TYR A 47 -8.33 -0.30 1.66
CA TYR A 47 -8.53 -1.19 0.51
C TYR A 47 -8.14 -2.65 0.85
N PRO A 48 -8.82 -3.68 0.31
CA PRO A 48 -9.75 -3.67 -0.83
C PRO A 48 -11.07 -2.96 -0.61
#